data_AF-U5Q5Q1-F1
#
_entry.id   AF-U5Q5Q1-F1
#
_cell.length_a   1.000
_cell.length_b   1.000
_cell.length_c   1.000
_cell.angle_alpha   90.00
_cell.angle_beta   90.00
_cell.angle_gamma   90.00
#
_symmetry.space_group_name_H-M   'P 1'
#
loop_
_entity.id
_entity.type
_entity.pdbx_description
1 polymer ?
#
loop_
_entity_poly.entity_id
_entity_poly.type
_entity_poly.pdbx_seq_one_letter_code
_entity_poly.pdbx_strand_id
1 'polypeptide(L)' 'MFYGCTGEAVQLVAQKEDDEIVITCLTPVGFQMKWIFFDIKEDTFKWENIRSTDNGITWDIKARAENIYRINERS' A
#
# COMPACT_ATOMS: atom_id res chain seq x y z
N MET A 1 2.52 7.32 4.22
CA MET A 1 1.36 7.74 5.03
C MET A 1 0.24 8.16 4.10
N PHE A 2 -0.97 7.64 4.31
CA PHE A 2 -2.18 8.16 3.66
C PHE A 2 -2.80 9.22 4.59
N TYR A 3 -3.16 10.38 4.05
CA TYR A 3 -3.91 11.41 4.77
C TYR A 3 -5.24 11.61 4.05
N GLY A 4 -6.33 11.18 4.67
CA GLY A 4 -7.67 11.44 4.15
C GLY A 4 -8.04 12.89 4.41
N CYS A 5 -8.35 13.66 3.37
CA CYS A 5 -9.01 14.95 3.55
C CYS A 5 -10.50 14.71 3.89
N THR A 6 -10.99 15.40 4.91
CA THR A 6 -12.42 15.46 5.24
C THR A 6 -13.19 16.09 4.09
N GLY A 7 -14.00 15.29 3.36
CA GLY A 7 -14.91 15.80 2.33
C GLY A 7 -15.15 14.85 1.15
N GLU A 8 -14.20 13.96 0.85
CA GLU A 8 -14.35 12.93 -0.20
C GLU A 8 -14.34 11.55 0.45
N ALA A 9 -15.35 10.72 0.12
CA ALA A 9 -15.39 9.34 0.57
C ALA A 9 -14.23 8.58 -0.10
N VAL A 10 -13.17 8.34 0.65
CA VAL A 10 -12.06 7.50 0.22
C VAL A 10 -12.30 6.09 0.76
N GLN A 11 -12.37 5.12 -0.15
CA GLN A 11 -12.47 3.71 0.23
C GLN A 11 -11.10 3.04 0.07
N LEU A 12 -10.63 2.40 1.13
CA LEU A 12 -9.48 1.50 1.08
C LEU A 12 -10.00 0.06 1.01
N VAL A 13 -9.59 -0.67 -0.01
CA VAL A 13 -9.90 -2.10 -0.17
C VAL A 13 -8.60 -2.86 -0.07
N ALA A 14 -8.49 -3.74 0.93
CA ALA A 14 -7.36 -4.64 1.09
C ALA A 14 -7.72 -6.02 0.54
N GLN A 15 -6.85 -6.58 -0.29
CA GLN A 15 -7.01 -7.90 -0.90
C GLN A 15 -5.69 -8.67 -0.82
N LYS A 16 -5.78 -9.98 -0.64
CA LYS A 16 -4.64 -10.88 -0.85
C LYS A 16 -4.61 -11.24 -2.34
N GLU A 17 -3.52 -10.90 -3.01
CA GLU A 17 -3.27 -11.22 -4.41
C GLU A 17 -2.03 -12.13 -4.43
N ASP A 18 -2.22 -13.43 -4.62
CA ASP A 18 -1.15 -14.44 -4.50
C ASP A 18 -0.39 -14.36 -3.16
N ASP A 19 0.91 -14.08 -3.20
CA ASP A 19 1.78 -13.91 -2.03
C ASP A 19 1.91 -12.44 -1.57
N GLU A 20 1.10 -11.56 -2.16
CA GLU A 20 1.06 -10.14 -1.87
C GLU A 20 -0.22 -9.74 -1.10
N ILE A 21 -0.12 -8.64 -0.38
CA ILE A 21 -1.28 -7.92 0.13
C ILE A 21 -1.33 -6.58 -0.58
N VAL A 22 -2.44 -6.29 -1.25
CA VAL A 22 -2.64 -5.06 -2.00
C VAL A 22 -3.73 -4.23 -1.32
N ILE A 23 -3.40 -3.02 -0.92
CA ILE A 23 -4.36 -2.02 -0.46
C ILE A 23 -4.57 -1.03 -1.58
N THR A 24 -5.79 -0.99 -2.13
CA THR A 24 -6.18 -0.03 -3.17
C THR A 24 -7.01 1.10 -2.56
N CYS A 25 -6.59 2.33 -2.83
CA CYS A 25 -7.35 3.54 -2.56
C CYS A 25 -8.21 3.89 -3.77
N LEU A 26 -9.52 3.73 -3.61
CA LEU A 26 -10.53 4.14 -4.58
C LEU A 26 -10.92 5.57 -4.24
N THR A 27 -10.52 6.52 -5.08
CA THR A 27 -10.98 7.91 -5.01
C THR A 27 -11.88 8.22 -6.20
N PRO A 28 -12.90 9.08 -6.05
CA PRO A 28 -13.72 9.51 -7.17
C PRO A 28 -12.95 10.37 -8.19
N VAL A 29 -11.75 10.85 -7.84
CA VAL A 29 -11.02 11.88 -8.60
C VAL A 29 -9.80 11.29 -9.30
N GLY A 30 -9.97 10.56 -10.41
CA GLY A 30 -8.96 10.35 -11.48
C GLY A 30 -7.54 9.82 -11.14
N PHE A 31 -7.19 9.64 -9.87
CA PHE A 31 -5.93 9.11 -9.39
C PHE A 31 -6.21 7.88 -8.53
N GLN A 32 -5.40 6.85 -8.75
CA GLN A 32 -5.44 5.62 -7.98
C GLN A 32 -4.14 5.50 -7.20
N MET A 33 -4.23 5.00 -5.98
CA MET A 33 -3.06 4.73 -5.16
C MET A 33 -3.14 3.31 -4.63
N LYS A 34 -2.02 2.59 -4.69
CA LYS A 34 -1.90 1.26 -4.11
C LYS A 34 -0.74 1.20 -3.14
N TRP A 35 -0.87 0.34 -2.13
CA TRP A 35 0.23 -0.17 -1.35
C TRP A 35 0.32 -1.66 -1.59
N ILE A 36 1.47 -2.11 -2.09
CA ILE A 36 1.74 -3.51 -2.38
C ILE A 36 2.73 -3.98 -1.32
N PHE A 37 2.35 -4.98 -0.55
CA PHE A 37 3.19 -5.64 0.44
C PHE A 37 3.59 -7.00 -0.11
N PHE A 38 4.87 -7.30 -0.17
CA PHE A 38 5.43 -8.49 -0.79
C PHE A 38 6.68 -8.97 -0.05
N ASP A 39 7.19 -10.15 -0.39
CA ASP A 39 8.31 -10.80 0.33
C ASP A 39 8.02 -10.85 1.85
N ILE A 40 6.78 -11.23 2.19
CA ILE A 40 6.27 -11.27 3.57
C ILE A 40 6.79 -12.54 4.24
N LYS A 41 7.57 -12.35 5.31
CA LYS A 41 8.11 -13.39 6.20
C LYS A 41 7.62 -13.13 7.63
N GLU A 42 8.01 -13.99 8.56
CA GLU A 42 7.59 -13.90 9.96
C GLU A 42 7.93 -12.54 10.61
N ASP A 43 9.11 -11.99 10.29
CA ASP A 43 9.63 -10.77 10.89
C ASP A 43 9.96 -9.67 9.87
N THR A 44 9.85 -9.94 8.57
CA THR A 44 10.17 -8.97 7.51
C THR A 44 9.09 -8.86 6.46
N PHE A 45 8.97 -7.68 5.86
CA PHE A 45 8.22 -7.52 4.61
C PHE A 45 8.76 -6.33 3.82
N LYS A 46 8.55 -6.36 2.51
CA LYS A 46 8.79 -5.21 1.63
C LYS A 46 7.47 -4.57 1.25
N TRP A 47 7.50 -3.28 0.97
CA TRP A 47 6.34 -2.60 0.43
C TRP A 47 6.70 -1.51 -0.56
N GLU A 48 5.77 -1.27 -1.49
CA GLU A 48 5.80 -0.18 -2.44
C GLU A 48 4.49 0.61 -2.39
N ASN A 49 4.59 1.93 -2.49
CA ASN A 49 3.46 2.80 -2.78
C ASN A 49 3.54 3.24 -4.22
N ILE A 50 2.54 2.84 -5.01
CA ILE A 50 2.42 3.23 -6.40
C ILE A 50 1.20 4.12 -6.59
N ARG A 51 1.31 5.04 -7.54
CA ARG A 51 0.23 5.97 -7.89
C ARG A 51 0.08 6.03 -9.40
N SER A 52 -1.17 5.99 -9.84
CA SER A 52 -1.57 6.30 -11.21
C SER A 52 -2.32 7.63 -11.24
N THR A 53 -2.10 8.42 -12.30
CA THR A 53 -2.82 9.66 -12.60
C THR A 53 -3.63 9.58 -13.89
N ASP A 54 -3.74 8.38 -14.47
CA ASP A 54 -4.39 8.08 -15.76
C ASP A 54 -5.32 6.87 -15.65
N ASN A 55 -6.03 6.75 -14.51
CA ASN A 55 -6.98 5.67 -14.24
C ASN A 55 -6.40 4.25 -14.30
N GLY A 56 -5.14 4.09 -13.92
CA GLY A 56 -4.48 2.80 -13.77
C GLY A 56 -3.78 2.30 -15.03
N ILE A 57 -3.64 3.14 -16.07
CA ILE A 57 -2.92 2.80 -17.31
C ILE A 57 -1.41 2.80 -17.04
N THR A 58 -0.90 3.82 -16.35
CA THR A 58 0.50 3.92 -15.93
C THR A 58 0.62 4.11 -14.42
N TRP A 59 1.72 3.60 -13.87
CA TRP A 59 1.98 3.61 -12.43
C TRP A 59 3.39 4.10 -12.13
N ASP A 60 3.48 5.08 -11.24
CA ASP A 60 4.74 5.57 -10.71
C ASP A 60 4.96 5.03 -9.30
N ILE A 61 6.18 4.61 -9.00
CA ILE A 61 6.62 4.33 -7.62
C ILE A 61 6.84 5.66 -6.91
N LYS A 62 6.10 5.89 -5.82
CA LYS A 62 6.23 7.08 -4.97
C LYS A 62 7.05 6.81 -3.71
N ALA A 63 7.05 5.58 -3.21
CA ALA A 63 7.90 5.16 -2.10
C ALA A 63 8.10 3.64 -2.13
N ARG A 64 9.19 3.18 -1.52
CA ARG A 64 9.46 1.77 -1.24
C ARG A 64 10.29 1.62 0.02
N ALA A 65 10.10 0.54 0.76
CA ALA A 65 11.00 0.17 1.85
C ALA A 65 10.92 -1.32 2.18
N GLU A 66 11.92 -1.77 2.93
CA GLU A 66 11.96 -3.05 3.61
C GLU A 66 11.82 -2.79 5.10
N ASN A 67 10.93 -3.53 5.78
CA ASN A 67 10.73 -3.42 7.22
C ASN A 67 11.12 -4.74 7.88
N ILE A 68 11.79 -4.62 9.02
CA ILE A 68 12.21 -5.73 9.87
C ILE A 68 11.65 -5.45 11.27
N TYR A 69 10.78 -6.31 11.76
CA TYR A 69 10.29 -6.30 13.12
C TYR A 69 11.28 -7.05 14.01
N ARG A 70 11.90 -6.34 14.96
CA ARG A 70 12.60 -7.01 16.07
C ARG A 70 11.58 -7.30 17.15
N ILE A 71 11.23 -8.57 17.34
CA ILE A 71 10.50 -8.99 18.54
C ILE A 71 11.49 -8.86 19.70
N ASN A 72 11.35 -7.79 20.50
CA ASN A 72 12.07 -7.73 21.77
C ASN A 72 11.42 -8.76 22.70
N GLU A 73 12.05 -9.91 22.87
CA GLU A 73 11.71 -10.85 23.93
C GLU A 73 11.84 -10.11 25.27
N ARG A 74 10.71 -9.75 25.87
CA ARG A 74 10.69 -9.32 27.27
C ARG A 74 10.85 -10.59 28.10
N SER A 75 12.08 -10.85 28.54
CA SER A 75 12.39 -11.79 29.64
C SER A 75 11.96 -11.23 30.98
#